data_AF-A0A4C1TXU3-F1
#
_entry.id   AF-A0A4C1TXU3-F1
#
_cell.length_a   1.000
_cell.length_b   1.000
_cell.length_c   1.000
_cell.angle_alpha   90.00
_cell.angle_beta   90.00
_cell.angle_gamma   90.00
#
_symmetry.space_group_name_H-M   'P 1'
#
loop_
_entity.id
_entity.type
_entity.pdbx_description
1 polymer ?
#
loop_
_entity_poly.entity_id
_entity_poly.type
_entity_poly.pdbx_seq_one_letter_code
_entity_poly.pdbx_strand_id
1 'polypeptide(L)'
;MAARLIRKIVPSAKAGAAQYSTGVRRVTLIPGHGIGPEITVAVQKIFEAAKVPIEWDEVDVTAVRAPNDASGKGYRSLNLALRKEFDLYANVRPCKSLEGIKTLYDNVDVVTIRENTEGEYSGIEHEIVDGVVQSIKLITEEASNRVAEFAFQFARDNKRKKTCVQAWWVGSVWPSGNIGKNGALFESVHGTAPAIAGQDKANPTALLLSGVMMLRCRLGGQMADQDGSIGKEWLQTRTI
;
A
#
# COMPACT_ATOMS: atom_id res chain seq x y z
N MET A 1 24.08 59.35 4.75
CA MET A 1 23.48 58.59 3.62
C MET A 1 24.37 57.37 3.39
N ALA A 2 23.99 56.10 3.41
CA ALA A 2 22.76 55.36 3.66
C ALA A 2 23.23 53.96 4.13
N ALA A 3 22.87 53.53 5.34
CA ALA A 3 21.95 52.42 5.55
C ALA A 3 22.26 51.11 4.79
N ARG A 4 22.76 50.10 5.51
CA ARG A 4 22.08 48.80 5.71
C ARG A 4 21.47 48.15 4.44
N LEU A 5 22.13 47.16 3.86
CA LEU A 5 21.46 46.08 3.09
C LEU A 5 22.28 44.78 3.23
N ILE A 6 22.14 44.07 4.35
CA ILE A 6 21.33 42.85 4.48
C ILE A 6 21.89 41.69 3.61
N ARG A 7 22.88 40.98 4.17
CA ARG A 7 23.04 39.53 3.98
C ARG A 7 21.93 38.84 4.79
N LYS A 8 20.81 38.56 4.15
CA LYS A 8 19.80 37.56 4.57
C LYS A 8 19.22 36.94 3.31
N ILE A 9 18.71 35.71 3.48
CA ILE A 9 18.03 34.83 2.51
C ILE A 9 19.07 33.91 1.83
N VAL A 10 19.25 32.64 2.23
CA VAL A 10 18.28 31.60 2.58
C VAL A 10 18.80 30.76 3.76
N PRO A 11 18.04 30.56 4.84
CA PRO A 11 18.33 29.47 5.77
C PRO A 11 18.09 28.16 5.02
N SER A 12 19.10 27.27 4.96
CA SER A 12 18.90 25.87 4.61
C SER A 12 17.72 25.36 5.43
N ALA A 13 16.58 25.13 4.78
CA ALA A 13 15.41 24.58 5.44
C ALA A 13 15.86 23.27 6.08
N LYS A 14 15.94 23.25 7.41
CA LYS A 14 15.96 21.98 8.15
C LYS A 14 14.79 21.19 7.58
N ALA A 15 15.08 20.02 7.00
CA ALA A 15 14.06 19.04 6.70
C ALA A 15 13.22 18.93 7.97
N GLY A 16 11.96 19.36 7.90
CA GLY A 16 11.09 19.37 9.06
C GLY A 16 11.14 17.97 9.65
N ALA A 17 11.61 17.86 10.89
CA ALA A 17 11.47 16.62 11.63
C ALA A 17 9.97 16.35 11.65
N ALA A 18 9.55 15.33 10.91
CA ALA A 18 8.15 14.93 10.89
C ALA A 18 7.74 14.72 12.35
N GLN A 19 6.83 15.56 12.84
CA GLN A 19 6.30 15.45 14.19
C GLN A 19 5.37 14.24 14.22
N TYR A 20 5.97 13.06 14.34
CA TYR A 20 5.23 11.83 14.55
C TYR A 20 4.54 11.90 15.91
N SER A 21 3.28 11.49 15.98
CA SER A 21 2.54 11.43 17.25
C SER A 21 3.37 10.68 18.30
N THR A 22 3.57 11.26 19.47
CA THR A 22 4.53 10.82 20.50
C THR A 22 4.15 9.51 21.22
N GLY A 23 3.00 8.91 20.92
CA GLY A 23 2.56 7.66 21.52
C GLY A 23 2.97 6.43 20.72
N VAL A 24 3.41 5.38 21.41
CA VAL A 24 3.63 4.04 20.83
C VAL A 24 2.30 3.53 20.25
N ARG A 25 2.34 2.99 19.04
CA ARG A 25 1.14 2.46 18.37
C ARG A 25 1.28 0.97 18.10
N ARG A 26 0.22 0.23 18.42
CA ARG A 26 0.12 -1.19 18.08
C ARG A 26 -0.24 -1.36 16.60
N VAL A 27 0.51 -2.19 15.91
CA VAL A 27 0.35 -2.52 14.48
C VAL A 27 0.31 -4.03 14.33
N THR A 28 -0.74 -4.54 13.69
CA THR A 28 -0.84 -5.96 13.37
C THR A 28 0.14 -6.31 12.26
N LEU A 29 0.99 -7.32 12.51
CA LEU A 29 1.98 -7.80 11.57
C LEU A 29 1.62 -9.22 11.11
N ILE A 30 1.60 -9.41 9.79
CA ILE A 30 1.36 -10.70 9.17
C ILE A 30 2.65 -11.11 8.47
N PRO A 31 3.44 -12.05 9.04
CA PRO A 31 4.71 -12.47 8.43
C PRO A 31 4.53 -13.20 7.10
N GLY A 32 3.39 -13.84 6.89
CA GLY A 32 3.09 -14.61 5.67
C GLY A 32 3.94 -15.88 5.52
N HIS A 33 4.04 -16.39 4.29
CA HIS A 33 4.75 -17.64 3.96
C HIS A 33 5.89 -17.41 2.94
N GLY A 34 6.74 -18.41 2.74
CA GLY A 34 7.86 -18.34 1.78
C GLY A 34 8.93 -17.35 2.25
N ILE A 35 9.22 -16.32 1.43
CA ILE A 35 10.15 -15.25 1.80
C ILE A 35 9.59 -14.27 2.85
N GLY A 36 8.31 -14.36 3.19
CA GLY A 36 7.63 -13.42 4.10
C GLY A 36 8.29 -13.26 5.47
N PRO A 37 8.63 -14.35 6.19
CA PRO A 37 9.28 -14.27 7.49
C PRO A 37 10.66 -13.58 7.45
N GLU A 38 11.50 -13.88 6.46
CA GLU A 38 12.85 -13.29 6.36
C GLU A 38 12.80 -11.78 6.09
N ILE A 39 11.94 -11.33 5.18
CA ILE A 39 11.78 -9.90 4.90
C ILE A 39 11.12 -9.15 6.07
N THR A 40 10.18 -9.81 6.77
CA THR A 40 9.49 -9.23 7.93
C THR A 40 10.46 -8.97 9.06
N VAL A 41 11.31 -9.95 9.39
CA VAL A 41 12.36 -9.80 10.41
C VAL A 41 13.34 -8.68 10.04
N ALA A 42 13.72 -8.56 8.76
CA ALA A 42 14.57 -7.47 8.29
C ALA A 42 13.92 -6.09 8.53
N VAL A 43 12.62 -5.95 8.23
CA VAL A 43 11.89 -4.69 8.45
C VAL A 43 11.75 -4.36 9.94
N GLN A 44 11.44 -5.34 10.79
CA GLN A 44 11.38 -5.15 12.25
C GLN A 44 12.71 -4.63 12.81
N LYS A 45 13.84 -5.24 12.42
CA LYS A 45 15.18 -4.81 12.82
C LYS A 45 15.49 -3.37 12.40
N ILE A 46 15.11 -2.99 11.17
CA ILE A 46 15.30 -1.62 10.66
C ILE A 46 14.46 -0.63 11.47
N PHE A 47 13.20 -0.97 11.78
CA PHE A 47 12.29 -0.10 12.53
C PHE A 47 12.74 0.08 13.98
N GLU A 48 13.25 -0.99 14.60
CA GLU A 48 13.85 -0.95 15.94
C GLU A 48 15.11 -0.07 15.96
N ALA A 49 16.03 -0.27 15.00
CA ALA A 49 17.23 0.55 14.88
C ALA A 49 16.90 2.04 14.65
N ALA A 50 15.83 2.32 13.90
CA ALA A 50 15.31 3.66 13.68
C ALA A 50 14.48 4.20 14.85
N LYS A 51 14.27 3.42 15.92
CA LYS A 51 13.49 3.77 17.12
C LYS A 51 12.08 4.26 16.79
N VAL A 52 11.44 3.61 15.82
CA VAL A 52 10.06 3.91 15.44
C VAL A 52 9.13 3.51 16.59
N PRO A 53 8.19 4.36 17.03
CA PRO A 53 7.31 4.09 18.17
C PRO A 53 6.17 3.13 17.81
N ILE A 54 6.51 1.88 17.48
CA ILE A 54 5.56 0.82 17.09
C ILE A 54 5.73 -0.39 17.99
N GLU A 55 4.59 -0.95 18.37
CA GLU A 55 4.47 -2.28 18.98
C GLU A 55 3.87 -3.23 17.94
N TRP A 56 4.52 -4.36 17.69
CA TRP A 56 4.07 -5.35 16.73
C TRP A 56 3.14 -6.36 17.40
N ASP A 57 1.97 -6.57 16.81
CA ASP A 57 1.00 -7.60 17.18
C ASP A 57 0.99 -8.66 16.07
N GLU A 58 1.79 -9.70 16.24
CA GLU A 58 1.97 -10.73 15.21
C GLU A 58 0.75 -11.67 15.15
N VAL A 59 0.14 -11.75 13.97
CA VAL A 59 -1.04 -12.59 13.72
C VAL A 59 -0.74 -13.55 12.57
N ASP A 60 -0.90 -14.84 12.86
CA ASP A 60 -0.91 -15.86 11.82
C ASP A 60 -2.31 -15.92 11.18
N VAL A 61 -2.34 -15.73 9.87
CA VAL A 61 -3.56 -15.75 9.05
C VAL A 61 -3.60 -16.98 8.14
N THR A 62 -2.79 -18.00 8.44
CA THR A 62 -2.88 -19.31 7.77
C THR A 62 -4.31 -19.81 7.89
N ALA A 63 -4.95 -20.07 6.74
CA ALA A 63 -6.34 -20.49 6.69
C ALA A 63 -6.51 -21.80 7.48
N VAL A 64 -7.14 -21.72 8.65
CA VAL A 64 -7.53 -22.90 9.41
C VAL A 64 -8.62 -23.59 8.62
N ARG A 65 -8.33 -24.79 8.13
CA ARG A 65 -9.31 -25.63 7.42
C ARG A 65 -10.45 -25.91 8.40
N ALA A 66 -11.66 -25.43 8.11
CA ALA A 66 -12.81 -25.79 8.92
C ALA A 66 -13.01 -27.32 8.83
N PRO A 67 -13.23 -28.04 9.95
CA PRO A 67 -13.28 -29.51 9.96
C PRO A 67 -14.31 -30.13 9.00
N ASN A 68 -15.30 -29.35 8.54
CA ASN A 68 -16.46 -29.83 7.79
C ASN A 68 -16.58 -29.28 6.36
N ASP A 69 -15.56 -28.61 5.81
CA ASP A 69 -15.64 -28.09 4.45
C ASP A 69 -15.28 -29.17 3.40
N ALA A 70 -16.25 -30.05 3.12
CA ALA A 70 -16.16 -31.09 2.10
C ALA A 70 -16.23 -30.55 0.66
N SER A 71 -16.39 -29.23 0.48
CA SER A 71 -16.60 -28.61 -0.83
C SER A 71 -15.31 -28.18 -1.54
N GLY A 72 -14.16 -28.22 -0.86
CA GLY A 72 -12.88 -27.82 -1.44
C GLY A 72 -12.79 -26.34 -1.86
N LYS A 73 -13.84 -25.54 -1.61
CA LYS A 73 -13.92 -24.12 -1.96
C LYS A 73 -13.60 -23.27 -0.73
N GLY A 74 -12.38 -23.42 -0.21
CA GLY A 74 -11.81 -22.40 0.66
C GLY A 74 -11.79 -21.03 -0.05
N TYR A 75 -11.60 -19.95 0.71
CA TYR A 75 -11.41 -18.63 0.10
C TYR A 75 -10.38 -18.70 -1.03
N ARG A 76 -10.78 -18.35 -2.27
CA ARG A 76 -9.93 -18.35 -3.49
C ARG A 76 -8.62 -17.57 -3.29
N SER A 77 -8.58 -16.61 -2.35
CA SER A 77 -7.38 -15.89 -1.90
C SER A 77 -7.65 -15.20 -0.55
N LEU A 78 -6.78 -15.41 0.43
CA LEU A 78 -6.85 -14.75 1.75
C LEU A 78 -6.75 -13.22 1.65
N ASN A 79 -5.93 -12.71 0.74
CA ASN A 79 -5.79 -11.27 0.51
C ASN A 79 -7.10 -10.64 0.02
N LEU A 80 -7.86 -11.38 -0.80
CA LEU A 80 -9.17 -10.90 -1.24
C LEU A 80 -10.19 -10.89 -0.09
N ALA A 81 -10.13 -11.88 0.81
CA ALA A 81 -10.98 -11.93 1.99
C ALA A 81 -10.72 -10.72 2.90
N LEU A 82 -9.45 -10.42 3.22
CA LEU A 82 -9.07 -9.25 4.03
C LEU A 82 -9.53 -7.92 3.39
N ARG A 83 -9.37 -7.79 2.07
CA ARG A 83 -9.80 -6.57 1.36
C ARG A 83 -11.30 -6.36 1.41
N LYS A 84 -12.09 -7.43 1.31
CA LYS A 84 -13.55 -7.38 1.40
C LYS A 84 -14.02 -7.12 2.83
N GLU A 85 -13.46 -7.85 3.80
CA GLU A 85 -13.86 -7.73 5.21
C GLU A 85 -13.62 -6.32 5.78
N PHE A 86 -12.50 -5.70 5.40
CA PHE A 86 -12.15 -4.36 5.85
C PHE A 86 -12.55 -3.23 4.87
N ASP A 87 -13.31 -3.53 3.82
CA ASP A 87 -13.69 -2.60 2.73
C ASP A 87 -12.51 -1.75 2.22
N LEU A 88 -11.39 -2.42 1.91
CA LEU A 88 -10.14 -1.79 1.45
C LEU A 88 -10.23 -1.48 -0.05
N TYR A 89 -11.04 -0.48 -0.39
CA TYR A 89 -11.48 -0.21 -1.74
C TYR A 89 -10.46 0.39 -2.70
N ALA A 90 -9.44 1.09 -2.19
CA ALA A 90 -8.43 1.74 -3.02
C ALA A 90 -7.05 1.11 -2.81
N ASN A 91 -6.48 0.53 -3.85
CA ASN A 91 -5.11 0.03 -3.85
C ASN A 91 -4.18 1.08 -4.47
N VAL A 92 -3.27 1.64 -3.67
CA VAL A 92 -2.28 2.64 -4.09
C VAL A 92 -0.93 1.96 -4.32
N ARG A 93 -0.35 2.18 -5.50
CA ARG A 93 0.97 1.65 -5.88
C ARG A 93 1.83 2.72 -6.55
N PRO A 94 2.74 3.35 -5.81
CA PRO A 94 3.74 4.23 -6.38
C PRO A 94 4.83 3.43 -7.11
N CYS A 95 5.20 3.91 -8.29
CA CYS A 95 6.21 3.38 -9.18
C CYS A 95 7.21 4.50 -9.48
N LYS A 96 8.38 4.43 -8.84
CA LYS A 96 9.44 5.44 -8.95
C LYS A 96 10.77 4.79 -9.33
N SER A 97 11.50 5.37 -10.27
CA SER A 97 12.88 4.97 -10.52
C SER A 97 13.73 5.17 -9.27
N LEU A 98 14.46 4.14 -8.86
CA LEU A 98 15.36 4.17 -7.72
C LEU A 98 16.76 4.59 -8.17
N GLU A 99 17.37 5.51 -7.43
CA GLU A 99 18.74 5.95 -7.70
C GLU A 99 19.72 4.78 -7.57
N GLY A 100 20.64 4.64 -8.52
CA GLY A 100 21.60 3.54 -8.56
C GLY A 100 21.10 2.23 -9.17
N ILE A 101 19.79 2.10 -9.48
CA ILE A 101 19.25 0.92 -10.17
C ILE A 101 18.99 1.25 -11.64
N LYS A 102 19.86 0.74 -12.53
CA LYS A 102 19.67 0.91 -13.96
C LYS A 102 18.55 0.00 -14.46
N THR A 103 17.53 0.59 -15.06
CA THR A 103 16.46 -0.15 -15.74
C THR A 103 16.38 0.28 -17.21
N LEU A 104 15.39 -0.22 -17.95
CA LEU A 104 15.17 0.19 -19.34
C LEU A 104 14.72 1.66 -19.45
N TYR A 105 14.07 2.19 -18.41
CA TYR A 105 13.51 3.55 -18.39
C TYR A 105 14.03 4.34 -17.18
N ASP A 106 14.41 5.59 -17.44
CA ASP A 106 14.89 6.51 -16.39
C ASP A 106 13.80 7.53 -16.02
N ASN A 107 13.88 8.06 -14.79
CA ASN A 107 13.01 9.11 -14.27
C ASN A 107 11.51 8.80 -14.31
N VAL A 108 11.13 7.55 -14.05
CA VAL A 108 9.74 7.14 -13.90
C VAL A 108 9.22 7.60 -12.54
N ASP A 109 8.07 8.28 -12.52
CA ASP A 109 7.32 8.61 -11.30
C ASP A 109 5.82 8.57 -11.58
N VAL A 110 5.25 7.37 -11.49
CA VAL A 110 3.84 7.08 -11.74
C VAL A 110 3.23 6.51 -10.47
N VAL A 111 2.03 6.97 -10.11
CA VAL A 111 1.24 6.32 -9.06
C VAL A 111 0.00 5.74 -9.70
N THR A 112 -0.23 4.46 -9.44
CA THR A 112 -1.47 3.79 -9.84
C THR A 112 -2.39 3.67 -8.63
N ILE A 113 -3.65 4.02 -8.83
CA ILE A 113 -4.72 3.86 -7.85
C ILE A 113 -5.75 2.95 -8.51
N ARG A 114 -6.05 1.84 -7.85
CA ARG A 114 -6.85 0.75 -8.41
C ARG A 114 -8.03 0.44 -7.49
N GLU A 115 -9.20 0.24 -8.11
CA GLU A 115 -10.39 -0.31 -7.46
C GLU A 115 -10.16 -1.77 -7.05
N ASN A 116 -10.53 -2.13 -5.83
CA ASN A 116 -10.10 -3.37 -5.19
C ASN A 116 -11.25 -4.22 -4.60
N THR A 117 -12.51 -3.82 -4.82
CA THR A 117 -13.70 -4.51 -4.29
C THR A 117 -14.50 -5.27 -5.35
N GLU A 118 -14.53 -4.78 -6.59
CA GLU A 118 -15.33 -5.31 -7.68
C GLU A 118 -14.50 -5.48 -8.96
N GLY A 119 -15.13 -5.39 -10.13
CA GLY A 119 -14.49 -5.71 -11.41
C GLY A 119 -14.33 -7.21 -11.60
N GLU A 120 -13.15 -7.63 -12.04
CA GLU A 120 -12.81 -9.05 -12.26
C GLU A 120 -12.78 -9.84 -10.94
N TYR A 121 -12.76 -9.16 -9.79
CA TYR A 121 -12.78 -9.78 -8.46
C TYR A 121 -14.16 -10.19 -7.97
N SER A 122 -15.21 -9.97 -8.77
CA SER A 122 -16.57 -10.47 -8.51
C SER A 122 -16.58 -12.00 -8.40
N GLY A 123 -15.72 -12.69 -9.16
CA GLY A 123 -15.59 -14.15 -9.15
C GLY A 123 -16.85 -14.88 -9.61
N ILE A 124 -17.73 -14.19 -10.35
CA ILE A 124 -18.98 -14.74 -10.88
C ILE A 124 -18.66 -15.41 -12.21
N GLU A 125 -18.50 -16.73 -12.16
CA GLU A 125 -18.17 -17.55 -13.31
C GLU A 125 -19.16 -18.72 -13.38
N HIS A 126 -19.64 -19.03 -14.59
CA HIS A 126 -20.43 -20.23 -14.82
C HIS A 126 -20.17 -20.76 -16.23
N GLU A 127 -20.30 -22.08 -16.38
CA GLU A 127 -20.31 -22.73 -17.68
C GLU A 127 -21.75 -22.71 -18.21
N ILE A 128 -21.95 -22.10 -19.38
CA ILE A 128 -23.27 -21.97 -20.00
C ILE A 128 -23.66 -23.30 -20.67
N VAL A 129 -22.71 -23.85 -21.42
CA VAL A 129 -22.75 -25.17 -22.07
C VAL A 129 -21.35 -25.76 -22.06
N ASP A 130 -21.22 -27.07 -22.27
CA ASP A 130 -19.94 -27.77 -22.28
C ASP A 130 -18.90 -27.06 -23.18
N GLY A 131 -17.80 -26.63 -22.58
CA GLY A 131 -16.72 -25.91 -23.24
C GLY A 131 -16.93 -24.39 -23.39
N VAL A 132 -18.03 -23.82 -22.90
CA VAL A 132 -18.32 -22.37 -22.97
C VAL A 132 -18.49 -21.79 -21.57
N VAL A 133 -17.46 -21.09 -21.12
CA VAL A 133 -17.42 -20.43 -19.80
C VAL A 133 -17.65 -18.93 -19.94
N GLN A 134 -18.51 -18.39 -19.06
CA GLN A 134 -18.71 -16.96 -18.89
C GLN A 134 -18.13 -16.50 -17.56
N SER A 135 -17.44 -15.35 -17.60
CA SER A 135 -17.01 -14.60 -16.42
C SER A 135 -17.69 -13.22 -16.44
N ILE A 136 -18.43 -12.88 -15.39
CA ILE A 136 -19.18 -11.63 -15.29
C ILE A 136 -18.39 -10.61 -14.48
N LYS A 137 -17.97 -9.53 -15.13
CA LYS A 137 -17.39 -8.37 -14.49
C LYS A 137 -18.49 -7.42 -14.02
N LEU A 138 -18.50 -7.10 -12.72
CA LEU A 138 -19.42 -6.11 -12.15
C LEU A 138 -18.68 -4.81 -11.91
N ILE A 139 -19.23 -3.69 -12.40
CA ILE A 139 -18.74 -2.35 -12.14
C ILE A 139 -19.94 -1.51 -11.72
N THR A 140 -19.90 -0.95 -10.53
CA THR A 140 -20.93 -0.08 -9.98
C THR A 140 -20.50 1.38 -10.01
N GLU A 141 -21.48 2.27 -10.12
CA GLU A 141 -21.25 3.71 -10.09
C GLU A 141 -20.65 4.15 -8.74
N GLU A 142 -21.17 3.61 -7.62
CA GLU A 142 -20.71 3.95 -6.27
C GLU A 142 -19.22 3.63 -6.08
N ALA A 143 -18.79 2.42 -6.44
CA ALA A 143 -17.40 2.01 -6.29
C ALA A 143 -16.46 2.78 -7.24
N SER A 144 -16.93 3.08 -8.45
CA SER A 144 -16.20 3.91 -9.42
C SER A 144 -16.03 5.36 -8.95
N ASN A 145 -17.09 5.95 -8.38
CA ASN A 145 -17.06 7.33 -7.89
C ASN A 145 -16.13 7.48 -6.69
N ARG A 146 -16.20 6.59 -5.69
CA ARG A 146 -15.33 6.68 -4.50
C ARG A 146 -13.84 6.56 -4.84
N VAL A 147 -13.47 5.68 -5.77
CA VAL A 147 -12.06 5.51 -6.16
C VAL A 147 -11.58 6.68 -7.02
N ALA A 148 -12.44 7.25 -7.87
CA ALA A 148 -12.13 8.44 -8.65
C ALA A 148 -11.93 9.66 -7.74
N GLU A 149 -12.83 9.89 -6.78
CA GLU A 149 -12.72 10.95 -5.78
C GLU A 149 -11.42 10.82 -4.97
N PHE A 150 -11.12 9.61 -4.49
CA PHE A 150 -9.87 9.32 -3.81
C PHE A 150 -8.66 9.63 -4.70
N ALA A 151 -8.70 9.25 -5.98
CA ALA A 151 -7.60 9.51 -6.91
C ALA A 151 -7.39 11.02 -7.19
N PHE A 152 -8.46 11.79 -7.31
CA PHE A 152 -8.37 13.24 -7.46
C PHE A 152 -7.86 13.92 -6.19
N GLN A 153 -8.35 13.51 -5.02
CA GLN A 153 -7.85 14.00 -3.74
C GLN A 153 -6.36 13.69 -3.59
N PHE A 154 -5.97 12.45 -3.92
CA PHE A 154 -4.58 12.02 -3.91
C PHE A 154 -3.71 12.90 -4.81
N ALA A 155 -4.16 13.17 -6.04
CA ALA A 155 -3.44 14.01 -6.98
C ALA A 155 -3.27 15.45 -6.47
N ARG A 156 -4.32 16.03 -5.86
CA ARG A 156 -4.28 17.38 -5.27
C ARG A 156 -3.25 17.47 -4.14
N ASP A 157 -3.28 16.52 -3.22
CA ASP A 157 -2.40 16.53 -2.04
C ASP A 157 -0.93 16.29 -2.42
N ASN A 158 -0.66 15.44 -3.43
CA ASN A 158 0.68 15.24 -3.98
C ASN A 158 1.11 16.33 -4.98
N LYS A 159 0.28 17.34 -5.25
CA LYS A 159 0.54 18.40 -6.26
C LYS A 159 0.83 17.85 -7.66
N ARG A 160 0.16 16.76 -8.06
CA ARG A 160 0.28 16.16 -9.40
C ARG A 160 -0.64 16.88 -10.38
N LYS A 161 -0.09 17.20 -11.56
CA LYS A 161 -0.79 17.98 -12.60
C LYS A 161 -1.63 17.14 -13.55
N LYS A 162 -1.44 15.82 -13.57
CA LYS A 162 -2.10 14.90 -14.50
C LYS A 162 -2.59 13.67 -13.74
N THR A 163 -3.88 13.37 -13.89
CA THR A 163 -4.50 12.12 -13.45
C THR A 163 -5.11 11.49 -14.69
N CYS A 164 -4.82 10.20 -14.92
CA CYS A 164 -5.40 9.46 -16.03
C CYS A 164 -6.02 8.18 -15.46
N VAL A 165 -7.29 7.94 -15.79
CA VAL A 165 -7.99 6.71 -15.42
C VAL A 165 -7.79 5.74 -16.59
N GLN A 166 -7.12 4.62 -16.33
CA GLN A 166 -6.88 3.58 -17.34
C GLN A 166 -6.97 2.19 -16.69
N ALA A 167 -7.52 1.23 -17.41
CA ALA A 167 -7.57 -0.16 -17.00
C ALA A 167 -6.27 -0.87 -17.44
N TRP A 168 -5.29 -0.98 -16.54
CA TRP A 168 -4.08 -1.77 -16.79
C TRP A 168 -3.74 -2.68 -15.61
N TRP A 169 -3.15 -3.83 -15.92
CA TRP A 169 -2.45 -4.67 -14.96
C TRP A 169 -0.96 -4.29 -14.96
N VAL A 170 -0.42 -3.92 -13.79
CA VAL A 170 1.03 -3.74 -13.60
C VAL A 170 1.46 -4.55 -12.37
N GLY A 171 2.47 -5.40 -12.56
CA GLY A 171 3.07 -6.23 -11.52
C GLY A 171 4.58 -6.04 -11.39
N SER A 172 5.07 -6.27 -10.17
CA SER A 172 6.46 -6.41 -9.70
C SER A 172 7.27 -5.18 -9.28
N VAL A 173 7.93 -5.34 -8.12
CA VAL A 173 8.86 -4.49 -7.32
C VAL A 173 8.28 -3.28 -6.57
N TRP A 174 6.96 -3.12 -6.51
CA TRP A 174 6.35 -1.93 -5.93
C TRP A 174 5.80 -2.16 -4.52
N PRO A 175 5.89 -1.16 -3.62
CA PRO A 175 5.11 -1.16 -2.40
C PRO A 175 3.63 -0.98 -2.73
N SER A 176 2.75 -1.45 -1.84
CA SER A 176 1.32 -1.29 -1.99
C SER A 176 0.66 -0.96 -0.67
N GLY A 177 -0.27 -0.02 -0.71
CA GLY A 177 -1.20 0.27 0.39
C GLY A 177 -2.63 0.07 -0.08
N ASN A 178 -3.36 -0.84 0.55
CA ASN A 178 -4.80 -0.99 0.40
C ASN A 178 -5.48 -0.13 1.46
N ILE A 179 -6.33 0.79 1.04
CA ILE A 179 -6.96 1.80 1.88
C ILE A 179 -8.46 1.55 1.89
N GLY A 180 -9.02 1.49 3.09
CA GLY A 180 -10.46 1.49 3.33
C GLY A 180 -10.86 2.61 4.27
N LYS A 181 -12.16 2.73 4.54
CA LYS A 181 -12.68 3.75 5.48
C LYS A 181 -12.23 3.49 6.93
N ASN A 182 -12.19 2.21 7.32
CA ASN A 182 -11.98 1.78 8.70
C ASN A 182 -10.64 1.06 8.93
N GLY A 183 -9.80 0.97 7.90
CA GLY A 183 -8.54 0.23 7.98
C GLY A 183 -7.63 0.50 6.80
N ALA A 184 -6.37 0.11 6.96
CA ALA A 184 -5.38 0.13 5.90
C ALA A 184 -4.47 -1.10 6.02
N LEU A 185 -4.16 -1.72 4.89
CA LEU A 185 -3.28 -2.88 4.80
C LEU A 185 -2.12 -2.54 3.86
N PHE A 186 -0.90 -2.59 4.39
CA PHE A 186 0.33 -2.33 3.62
C PHE A 186 1.04 -3.65 3.35
N GLU A 187 1.25 -3.95 2.07
CA GLU A 187 1.80 -5.23 1.63
C GLU A 187 2.83 -5.02 0.51
N SER A 188 3.72 -5.99 0.32
CA SER A 188 4.56 -6.08 -0.88
C SER A 188 3.76 -6.69 -2.04
N VAL A 189 3.97 -6.20 -3.26
CA VAL A 189 3.25 -6.73 -4.45
C VAL A 189 3.78 -8.08 -4.93
N HIS A 190 4.99 -8.47 -4.52
CA HIS A 190 5.58 -9.74 -4.95
C HIS A 190 4.92 -10.95 -4.28
N GLY A 191 5.06 -12.12 -4.92
CA GLY A 191 4.58 -13.39 -4.37
C GLY A 191 5.48 -13.95 -3.26
N THR A 192 5.19 -15.17 -2.83
CA THR A 192 5.89 -15.89 -1.76
C THR A 192 7.29 -16.40 -2.15
N ALA A 193 7.61 -16.41 -3.44
CA ALA A 193 8.91 -16.78 -4.01
C ALA A 193 9.57 -18.02 -3.32
N PRO A 194 8.90 -19.19 -3.30
CA PRO A 194 9.35 -20.34 -2.51
C PRO A 194 10.74 -20.87 -2.91
N ALA A 195 11.14 -20.65 -4.16
CA ALA A 195 12.44 -21.09 -4.68
C ALA A 195 13.66 -20.43 -4.01
N ILE A 196 13.49 -19.27 -3.37
CA ILE A 196 14.57 -18.53 -2.71
C ILE A 196 14.37 -18.37 -1.20
N ALA A 197 13.26 -18.87 -0.65
CA ALA A 197 12.94 -18.78 0.76
C ALA A 197 13.99 -19.48 1.63
N GLY A 198 14.46 -18.80 2.68
CA GLY A 198 15.45 -19.33 3.62
C GLY A 198 16.88 -19.33 3.08
N GLN A 199 17.12 -18.74 1.91
CA GLN A 199 18.47 -18.61 1.33
C GLN A 199 19.10 -17.24 1.60
N ASP A 200 18.42 -16.35 2.34
CA ASP A 200 18.88 -14.98 2.62
C ASP A 200 19.17 -14.17 1.35
N LYS A 201 18.35 -14.40 0.31
CA LYS A 201 18.44 -13.72 -1.01
C LYS A 201 17.26 -12.80 -1.29
N ALA A 202 16.23 -12.78 -0.44
CA ALA A 202 15.10 -11.90 -0.65
C ALA A 202 15.48 -10.44 -0.47
N ASN A 203 14.90 -9.60 -1.32
CA ASN A 203 15.07 -8.17 -1.24
C ASN A 203 13.93 -7.56 -0.39
N PRO A 204 14.22 -7.02 0.81
CA PRO A 204 13.20 -6.45 1.68
C PRO A 204 12.71 -5.06 1.24
N THR A 205 13.29 -4.44 0.20
CA THR A 205 12.97 -3.06 -0.20
C THR A 205 11.48 -2.84 -0.44
N ALA A 206 10.78 -3.78 -1.08
CA ALA A 206 9.35 -3.62 -1.35
C ALA A 206 8.52 -3.54 -0.06
N LEU A 207 8.76 -4.44 0.89
CA LEU A 207 8.06 -4.44 2.18
C LEU A 207 8.48 -3.26 3.05
N LEU A 208 9.76 -2.88 3.02
CA LEU A 208 10.27 -1.72 3.75
C LEU A 208 9.59 -0.42 3.26
N LEU A 209 9.47 -0.24 1.95
CA LEU A 209 8.78 0.90 1.36
C LEU A 209 7.28 0.91 1.70
N SER A 210 6.63 -0.27 1.75
CA SER A 210 5.26 -0.39 2.27
C SER A 210 5.17 0.00 3.75
N GLY A 211 6.17 -0.36 4.56
CA GLY A 211 6.30 0.10 5.95
C GLY A 211 6.45 1.63 6.04
N VAL A 212 7.23 2.25 5.17
CA VAL A 212 7.33 3.73 5.11
C VAL A 212 5.98 4.35 4.73
N MET A 213 5.23 3.75 3.80
CA MET A 213 3.86 4.19 3.47
C MET A 213 2.94 4.08 4.69
N MET A 214 3.04 3.00 5.47
CA MET A 214 2.29 2.83 6.72
C MET A 214 2.61 3.91 7.75
N LEU A 215 3.90 4.22 7.96
CA LEU A 215 4.31 5.28 8.89
C LEU A 215 3.76 6.64 8.45
N ARG A 216 3.76 6.94 7.15
CA ARG A 216 3.18 8.17 6.62
C ARG A 216 1.67 8.21 6.79
N CYS A 217 0.99 7.10 6.52
CA CYS A 217 -0.46 6.96 6.68
C CYS A 217 -0.91 7.17 8.14
N ARG A 218 -0.10 6.75 9.13
CA ARG A 218 -0.55 6.70 10.54
C ARG A 218 0.14 7.66 11.51
N LEU A 219 1.38 8.07 11.23
CA LEU A 219 2.15 8.97 12.10
C LEU A 219 2.27 10.40 11.55
N GLY A 220 1.93 10.62 10.27
CA GLY A 220 2.01 11.93 9.61
C GLY A 220 0.69 12.68 9.50
N GLY A 221 -0.18 12.64 10.51
CA GLY A 221 -1.42 13.40 10.52
C GLY A 221 -2.67 12.53 10.73
N GLN A 222 -3.59 13.07 11.52
CA GLN A 222 -4.84 12.48 11.99
C GLN A 222 -5.58 11.70 10.89
N MET A 223 -5.93 10.44 11.18
CA MET A 223 -6.99 9.77 10.45
C MET A 223 -8.30 10.20 11.09
N ALA A 224 -9.13 10.87 10.30
CA ALA A 224 -10.45 11.38 10.65
C ALA A 224 -10.45 12.51 11.70
N ASP A 225 -10.55 13.76 11.22
CA ASP A 225 -11.56 14.62 11.85
C ASP A 225 -12.91 13.89 11.75
N GLN A 226 -13.82 14.10 12.71
CA GLN A 226 -15.03 13.33 13.02
C GLN A 226 -16.01 13.03 11.84
N ASP A 227 -15.67 13.45 10.62
CA ASP A 227 -16.47 13.36 9.39
C ASP A 227 -15.93 12.36 8.34
N GLY A 228 -14.93 11.53 8.66
CA GLY A 228 -14.49 10.45 7.75
C GLY A 228 -13.68 10.91 6.53
N SER A 229 -13.12 12.13 6.57
CA SER A 229 -12.21 12.62 5.54
C SER A 229 -10.74 12.28 5.86
N ILE A 230 -10.02 11.79 4.84
CA ILE A 230 -8.61 11.38 4.94
C ILE A 230 -7.71 12.63 5.00
N GLY A 231 -6.82 12.70 6.01
CA GLY A 231 -6.00 13.87 6.33
C GLY A 231 -4.97 14.27 5.25
N LYS A 232 -4.73 15.58 5.15
CA LYS A 232 -4.00 16.27 4.05
C LYS A 232 -2.48 16.03 3.96
N GLU A 233 -1.86 15.41 4.96
CA GLU A 233 -0.39 15.21 5.03
C GLU A 233 0.09 13.84 4.51
N TRP A 234 -0.84 12.97 4.14
CA TRP A 234 -0.64 11.58 3.72
C TRP A 234 0.36 11.35 2.57
N LEU A 235 0.70 12.38 1.81
CA LEU A 235 0.99 12.26 0.38
C LEU A 235 2.22 13.05 -0.09
N GLN A 236 3.29 13.05 0.71
CA GLN A 236 4.58 13.50 0.23
C GLN A 236 5.48 12.31 -0.09
N THR A 237 5.41 11.88 -1.36
CA THR A 237 6.38 10.95 -2.00
C THR A 237 7.76 11.58 -2.23
N ARG A 238 8.00 12.79 -1.73
CA ARG A 238 9.23 13.58 -1.94
C ARG A 238 10.51 12.87 -1.53
N THR A 239 10.42 11.82 -0.73
CA THR A 239 11.56 11.03 -0.27
C THR A 239 11.15 9.57 -0.16
N ILE A 240 10.81 8.94 -1.29
CA ILE A 240 11.31 7.57 -1.50
C ILE A 240 12.71 7.74 -2.07
#